data_AF-A0A1A8MCB7-F1
#
_entry.id   AF-A0A1A8MCB7-F1
#
_cell.length_a   1.000
_cell.length_b   1.000
_cell.length_c   1.000
_cell.angle_alpha   90.00
_cell.angle_beta   90.00
_cell.angle_gamma   90.00
#
_symmetry.space_group_name_H-M   'P 1'
#
loop_
_entity.id
_entity.type
_entity.pdbx_description
1 polymer ?
#
loop_
_entity_poly.entity_id
_entity_poly.type
_entity_poly.pdbx_seq_one_letter_code
_entity_poly.pdbx_strand_id
1 'polypeptide(L)'
;CIPLTMGGDHTIAYPILQAVAERHGPVGLVHVDAHADTSDVVLGEKIGHGTPFRRCVEEGLLDCNRVVQIGLRGTGYSPDSYEWSRAQGFRVVQVEECWFKSLAPLMSE
;
A
#
# COMPACT_ATOMS: atom_id res chain seq x y z
N CYS A 1 -14.66 19.09 0.28
CA CYS A 1 -13.31 19.35 0.81
C CYS A 1 -12.36 18.27 0.29
N ILE A 2 -11.07 18.52 0.30
CA ILE A 2 -10.03 17.51 0.08
C ILE A 2 -9.37 17.28 1.44
N PRO A 3 -9.40 16.06 2.01
CA PRO A 3 -8.86 15.82 3.34
C PRO A 3 -7.33 15.84 3.33
N LEU A 4 -6.75 16.44 4.36
CA LEU A 4 -5.34 16.30 4.73
C LEU A 4 -5.31 15.86 6.20
N THR A 5 -4.79 14.66 6.45
CA THR A 5 -4.83 14.03 7.77
C THR A 5 -3.43 13.98 8.38
N MET A 6 -3.32 14.36 9.66
CA MET A 6 -2.12 14.11 10.48
C MET A 6 -2.41 12.92 11.39
N GLY A 7 -1.59 11.87 11.28
CA GLY A 7 -1.96 10.53 11.74
C GLY A 7 -1.52 10.12 13.15
N GLY A 8 -1.93 8.90 13.49
CA GLY A 8 -1.26 7.96 14.39
C GLY A 8 -0.54 6.89 13.55
N ASP A 9 -0.67 5.61 13.88
CA ASP A 9 -0.13 4.53 13.05
C ASP A 9 -0.93 4.29 11.75
N HIS A 10 -0.41 3.43 10.88
CA HIS A 10 -0.93 3.23 9.52
C HIS A 10 -2.33 2.61 9.45
N THR A 11 -2.88 2.09 10.56
CA THR A 11 -4.23 1.51 10.61
C THR A 11 -5.30 2.52 10.17
N ILE A 12 -5.07 3.82 10.40
CA ILE A 12 -6.04 4.88 10.04
C ILE A 12 -6.26 5.02 8.53
N ALA A 13 -5.34 4.53 7.69
CA ALA A 13 -5.51 4.60 6.23
C ALA A 13 -6.75 3.84 5.75
N TYR A 14 -7.08 2.72 6.41
CA TYR A 14 -8.20 1.88 6.04
C TYR A 14 -9.58 2.57 6.14
N PRO A 15 -10.01 3.11 7.29
CA PRO A 15 -11.29 3.81 7.38
C PRO A 15 -11.34 5.10 6.54
N ILE A 16 -10.19 5.76 6.31
CA ILE A 16 -10.11 6.91 5.40
C ILE A 16 -10.39 6.48 3.96
N LEU A 17 -9.79 5.37 3.51
CA LEU A 17 -10.01 4.85 2.16
C LEU A 17 -11.44 4.34 1.98
N GLN A 18 -12.09 3.80 3.01
CA GLN A 18 -13.52 3.48 2.97
C GLN A 18 -14.35 4.73 2.66
N ALA A 19 -14.14 5.84 3.39
CA ALA A 19 -14.85 7.09 3.17
C ALA A 19 -14.55 7.74 1.80
N VAL A 20 -13.30 7.62 1.32
CA VAL A 20 -12.92 8.11 -0.02
C VAL A 20 -13.61 7.29 -1.11
N ALA A 21 -13.60 5.95 -0.99
CA ALA A 21 -14.20 5.06 -1.96
C ALA A 21 -15.73 5.15 -2.00
N GLU A 22 -16.39 5.40 -0.86
CA GLU A 22 -17.83 5.67 -0.82
C GLU A 22 -18.22 6.84 -1.73
N ARG A 23 -17.36 7.86 -1.83
CA ARG A 23 -17.61 9.05 -2.65
C ARG A 23 -17.16 8.90 -4.10
N HIS A 24 -16.10 8.15 -4.35
CA HIS A 24 -15.39 8.16 -5.64
C HIS A 24 -15.37 6.80 -6.37
N GLY A 25 -15.87 5.74 -5.74
CA GLY A 25 -15.60 4.36 -6.16
C GLY A 25 -14.16 3.94 -5.88
N PRO A 26 -13.70 2.79 -6.40
CA PRO A 26 -12.33 2.32 -6.21
C PRO A 26 -11.30 3.33 -6.71
N VAL A 27 -10.31 3.65 -5.87
CA VAL A 27 -9.30 4.68 -6.17
C VAL A 27 -7.92 4.09 -6.46
N GLY A 28 -7.08 4.85 -7.16
CA GLY A 28 -5.66 4.52 -7.25
C GLY A 28 -4.92 4.90 -5.97
N LEU A 29 -3.73 4.33 -5.76
CA LEU A 29 -2.93 4.55 -4.56
C LEU A 29 -1.45 4.72 -4.92
N VAL A 30 -0.86 5.82 -4.45
CA VAL A 30 0.59 5.99 -4.37
C VAL A 30 0.99 5.79 -2.91
N HIS A 31 1.68 4.69 -2.63
CA HIS A 31 2.06 4.28 -1.28
C HIS A 31 3.58 4.36 -1.11
N VAL A 32 4.04 5.22 -0.20
CA VAL A 32 5.47 5.38 0.12
C VAL A 32 5.72 4.82 1.51
N ASP A 33 6.35 3.66 1.59
CA ASP A 33 6.61 2.97 2.86
C ASP A 33 7.81 2.01 2.72
N ALA A 34 8.38 1.62 3.86
CA ALA A 34 9.32 0.51 3.94
C ALA A 34 8.64 -0.87 3.85
N HIS A 35 7.37 -0.96 4.23
CA HIS A 35 6.62 -2.20 4.36
C HIS A 35 5.44 -2.25 3.38
N ALA A 36 5.01 -3.46 3.03
CA ALA A 36 3.91 -3.62 2.08
C ALA A 36 2.54 -3.34 2.71
N ASP A 37 2.39 -3.54 4.03
CA ASP A 37 1.14 -3.34 4.77
C ASP A 37 -0.08 -4.09 4.16
N THR A 38 0.22 -5.26 3.61
CA THR A 38 -0.70 -6.19 2.94
C THR A 38 -0.79 -7.56 3.62
N SER A 39 -0.36 -7.65 4.89
CA SER A 39 -0.50 -8.89 5.66
C SER A 39 -1.99 -9.23 5.86
N ASP A 40 -2.30 -10.51 5.89
CA ASP A 40 -3.67 -10.94 6.15
C ASP A 40 -4.05 -10.76 7.63
N VAL A 41 -3.15 -11.15 8.53
CA VAL A 41 -3.33 -11.14 9.98
C VAL A 41 -2.04 -10.69 10.66
N VAL A 42 -2.16 -9.89 11.72
CA VAL A 42 -1.04 -9.51 12.60
C VAL A 42 -1.42 -9.89 14.03
N LEU A 43 -0.61 -10.72 14.68
CA LEU A 43 -0.82 -11.20 16.06
C LEU A 43 -2.22 -11.82 16.32
N GLY A 44 -2.79 -12.49 15.30
CA GLY A 44 -4.12 -13.10 15.38
C GLY A 44 -5.28 -12.20 14.94
N GLU A 45 -5.02 -10.90 14.70
CA GLU A 45 -6.05 -9.92 14.35
C GLU A 45 -6.02 -9.49 12.88
N LYS A 46 -7.20 -9.30 12.29
CA LYS A 46 -7.38 -8.85 10.89
C LYS A 46 -7.15 -7.35 10.71
N ILE A 47 -7.30 -6.56 11.78
CA ILE A 47 -7.20 -5.09 11.74
C ILE A 47 -5.96 -4.66 12.54
N GLY A 48 -4.98 -4.11 11.84
CA GLY A 48 -3.80 -3.51 12.45
C GLY A 48 -2.94 -2.80 11.40
N HIS A 49 -1.86 -2.16 11.84
CA HIS A 49 -1.06 -1.28 10.99
C HIS A 49 -0.42 -1.98 9.78
N GLY A 50 -0.17 -3.29 9.85
CA GLY A 50 0.38 -4.09 8.75
C GLY A 50 -0.66 -4.76 7.83
N THR A 51 -1.96 -4.52 8.05
CA THR A 51 -3.05 -5.12 7.26
C THR A 51 -3.91 -4.15 6.41
N PRO A 52 -3.75 -2.80 6.41
CA PRO A 52 -4.77 -1.91 5.86
C PRO A 52 -5.02 -2.13 4.36
N PHE A 53 -3.99 -2.29 3.54
CA PHE A 53 -4.17 -2.40 2.09
C PHE A 53 -4.69 -3.78 1.67
N ARG A 54 -4.49 -4.81 2.49
CA ARG A 54 -5.14 -6.11 2.30
C ARG A 54 -6.66 -5.98 2.46
N ARG A 55 -7.11 -5.28 3.51
CA ARG A 55 -8.55 -4.99 3.72
C ARG A 55 -9.11 -4.16 2.59
N CYS A 56 -8.38 -3.14 2.14
CA CYS A 56 -8.81 -2.28 1.05
C CYS A 56 -9.01 -3.03 -0.28
N VAL A 57 -8.17 -4.02 -0.59
CA VAL A 57 -8.35 -4.87 -1.78
C VAL A 57 -9.56 -5.79 -1.63
N GLU A 58 -9.70 -6.45 -0.48
CA GLU A 58 -10.81 -7.39 -0.24
C GLU A 58 -12.19 -6.71 -0.27
N GLU A 59 -12.25 -5.42 0.10
CA GLU A 59 -13.46 -4.59 0.00
C GLU A 59 -13.63 -3.86 -1.34
N GLY A 60 -12.69 -4.00 -2.27
CA GLY A 60 -12.75 -3.32 -3.57
C GLY A 60 -12.59 -1.80 -3.47
N LEU A 61 -11.90 -1.29 -2.44
CA LEU A 61 -11.65 0.15 -2.27
C LEU A 61 -10.54 0.67 -3.20
N LEU A 62 -9.70 -0.23 -3.71
CA LEU A 62 -8.59 0.09 -4.60
C LEU A 62 -8.81 -0.46 -6.00
N ASP A 63 -8.51 0.37 -6.99
CA ASP A 63 -8.29 -0.10 -8.36
C ASP A 63 -6.87 -0.69 -8.43
N CYS A 64 -6.79 -2.03 -8.39
CA CYS A 64 -5.52 -2.73 -8.25
C CYS A 64 -4.55 -2.52 -9.42
N ASN A 65 -5.03 -2.09 -10.59
CA ASN A 65 -4.18 -1.71 -11.72
C ASN A 65 -3.57 -0.31 -11.60
N ARG A 66 -3.95 0.45 -10.56
CA ARG A 66 -3.50 1.83 -10.28
C ARG A 66 -2.91 1.97 -8.88
N VAL A 67 -2.24 0.91 -8.39
CA VAL A 67 -1.54 0.91 -7.10
C VAL A 67 -0.03 0.78 -7.33
N VAL A 68 0.74 1.69 -6.71
CA VAL A 68 2.20 1.62 -6.67
C VAL A 68 2.69 1.70 -5.21
N GLN A 69 3.63 0.83 -4.86
CA GLN A 69 4.32 0.81 -3.58
C GLN A 69 5.80 1.12 -3.80
N ILE A 70 6.33 2.16 -3.16
CA ILE A 70 7.69 2.66 -3.40
C ILE A 70 8.47 2.66 -2.09
N GLY A 71 9.63 1.99 -2.10
CA GLY A 71 10.58 1.98 -0.98
C GLY A 71 10.60 0.70 -0.14
N LEU A 72 9.92 -0.36 -0.62
CA LEU A 72 9.84 -1.64 0.10
C LEU A 72 11.23 -2.21 0.36
N ARG A 73 11.47 -2.65 1.59
CA ARG A 73 12.77 -3.19 2.04
C ARG A 73 12.63 -4.03 3.31
N GLY A 74 13.75 -4.58 3.76
CA GLY A 74 13.85 -5.33 5.01
C GLY A 74 13.82 -6.85 4.79
N THR A 75 13.89 -7.59 5.89
CA THR A 75 13.84 -9.05 5.87
C THR A 75 12.40 -9.54 5.98
N GLY A 76 12.07 -10.55 5.20
CA GLY A 76 10.76 -11.20 5.23
C GLY A 76 10.76 -12.57 5.89
N TYR A 77 9.57 -13.15 5.98
CA TYR A 77 9.36 -14.53 6.44
C TYR A 77 9.20 -15.54 5.30
N SER A 78 9.10 -15.04 4.06
CA SER A 78 9.01 -15.84 2.83
C SER A 78 10.11 -15.44 1.84
N PRO A 79 10.43 -16.32 0.85
CA PRO A 79 11.38 -15.99 -0.20
C PRO A 79 10.98 -14.77 -1.04
N ASP A 80 9.68 -14.56 -1.25
CA ASP A 80 9.14 -13.33 -1.85
C ASP A 80 8.04 -12.76 -0.94
N SER A 81 8.40 -11.74 -0.17
CA SER A 81 7.46 -11.08 0.76
C SER A 81 6.50 -10.12 0.06
N TYR A 82 6.68 -9.89 -1.24
CA TYR A 82 5.87 -8.96 -2.03
C TYR A 82 5.07 -9.66 -3.14
N GLU A 83 5.12 -11.00 -3.20
CA GLU A 83 4.40 -11.83 -4.17
C GLU A 83 2.90 -11.47 -4.19
N TRP A 84 2.29 -11.36 -3.01
CA TRP A 84 0.86 -11.08 -2.92
C TRP A 84 0.48 -9.73 -3.54
N SER A 85 1.26 -8.67 -3.27
CA SER A 85 1.04 -7.34 -3.86
C SER A 85 1.10 -7.40 -5.39
N ARG A 86 2.13 -8.07 -5.93
CA ARG A 86 2.28 -8.24 -7.40
C ARG A 86 1.13 -9.06 -7.99
N ALA A 87 0.67 -10.10 -7.29
CA ALA A 87 -0.44 -10.95 -7.71
C ALA A 87 -1.78 -10.20 -7.76
N GLN A 88 -1.96 -9.13 -6.97
CA GLN A 88 -3.13 -8.25 -7.11
C GLN A 88 -3.02 -7.28 -8.29
N GLY A 89 -1.84 -7.11 -8.88
CA GLY A 89 -1.57 -6.16 -9.95
C GLY A 89 -0.80 -4.91 -9.51
N PHE A 90 -0.32 -4.86 -8.26
CA PHE A 90 0.40 -3.69 -7.78
C PHE A 90 1.78 -3.59 -8.42
N ARG A 91 2.20 -2.35 -8.70
CA ARG A 91 3.58 -2.05 -9.02
C ARG A 91 4.39 -1.95 -7.73
N VAL A 92 5.36 -2.83 -7.56
CA VAL A 92 6.29 -2.83 -6.41
C VAL A 92 7.64 -2.29 -6.86
N VAL A 93 8.07 -1.18 -6.26
CA VAL A 93 9.38 -0.56 -6.46
C VAL A 93 10.18 -0.71 -5.17
N GLN A 94 11.13 -1.64 -5.17
CA GLN A 94 11.97 -1.89 -3.99
C GLN A 94 12.99 -0.76 -3.79
N VAL A 95 13.53 -0.64 -2.57
CA VAL A 95 14.44 0.46 -2.25
C VAL A 95 15.75 0.39 -3.05
N GLU A 96 16.20 -0.80 -3.42
CA GLU A 96 17.40 -1.02 -4.23
C GLU A 96 17.25 -0.38 -5.61
N GLU A 97 16.03 -0.38 -6.15
CA GLU A 97 15.71 0.31 -7.41
C GLU A 97 15.77 1.83 -7.27
N CYS A 98 15.89 2.39 -6.07
CA CYS A 98 15.94 3.82 -5.83
C CYS A 98 17.38 4.34 -5.59
N TRP A 99 18.33 3.46 -5.33
CA TRP A 99 19.66 3.87 -4.89
C TRP A 99 20.46 4.62 -5.96
N PHE A 100 21.23 5.63 -5.51
CA PHE A 100 22.21 6.38 -6.30
C PHE A 100 21.67 7.10 -7.54
N LYS A 101 20.37 7.42 -7.60
CA LYS A 101 19.77 8.17 -8.71
C LYS A 101 18.62 9.07 -8.26
N SER A 102 18.24 10.00 -9.13
CA SER A 102 17.02 10.81 -8.97
C SER A 102 15.78 9.95 -9.21
N LEU A 103 14.71 10.20 -8.44
CA LEU A 103 13.39 9.59 -8.63
C LEU A 103 12.48 10.37 -9.58
N ALA A 104 12.92 11.51 -10.11
CA ALA A 104 12.11 12.28 -11.06
C ALA A 104 11.65 11.46 -12.30
N PRO A 105 12.48 10.58 -12.89
CA PRO A 105 12.03 9.70 -13.97
C PRO A 105 10.95 8.71 -13.53
N LEU A 106 11.07 8.14 -12.32
CA LEU A 106 10.10 7.19 -11.76
C LEU A 106 8.70 7.79 -11.65
N MET A 107 8.60 9.07 -11.35
CA MET A 107 7.32 9.78 -11.22
C MET A 107 6.60 10.00 -12.56
N SER A 108 7.25 9.72 -13.69
CA SER A 108 6.69 9.90 -15.04
C SER A 108 6.27 8.60 -15.70
N GLU A 109 6.41 7.47 -15.00
CA GLU A 109 6.08 6.13 -15.50
C GLU A 109 4.61 5.75 -15.34
#